data_AF-A0A6J3CBP3-F1
#
_entry.id   AF-A0A6J3CBP3-F1
#
_cell.length_a   1.000
_cell.length_b   1.000
_cell.length_c   1.000
_cell.angle_alpha   90.00
_cell.angle_beta   90.00
_cell.angle_gamma   90.00
#
_symmetry.space_group_name_H-M   'P 1'
#
loop_
_entity.id
_entity.type
_entity.pdbx_description
1 polymer ?
#
loop_
_entity_poly.entity_id
_entity_poly.type
_entity_poly.pdbx_seq_one_letter_code
_entity_poly.pdbx_strand_id
1 'polypeptide(L)'
;MINPSVFFEQNNLRKDKYISESLKAGAGPQAANGATLQDGGVWVTGLDGRLLRIPTKESDLSNTLYKKQNCVPNMGTHYYYNMTKDMKCEDHLPWFVLVNKGELIGTGFMMFGKLAPQKTRDWFEIPPTPEQLPEIVIPYAPPCFGDWATSYGLVTLHIYYIDDPWNIRCQ
;
A
#
# COMPACT_ATOMS: atom_id res chain seq x y z
N MET A 1 1.42 21.17 -38.93
CA MET A 1 0.80 21.28 -37.60
C MET A 1 -0.05 20.03 -37.37
N ILE A 2 0.12 19.34 -36.24
CA ILE A 2 -0.78 18.24 -35.84
C ILE A 2 -1.95 18.87 -35.10
N ASN A 3 -3.18 18.51 -35.43
CA ASN A 3 -4.36 19.06 -34.75
C ASN A 3 -4.48 18.46 -33.34
N PRO A 4 -4.41 19.25 -32.24
CA PRO A 4 -4.30 18.71 -30.89
C PRO A 4 -5.49 17.82 -30.49
N SER A 5 -6.70 18.14 -30.92
CA SER A 5 -7.92 17.38 -30.60
C SER A 5 -7.81 15.90 -30.99
N VAL A 6 -7.38 15.63 -32.22
CA VAL A 6 -7.29 14.27 -32.79
C VAL A 6 -6.28 13.40 -32.02
N PHE A 7 -5.20 14.01 -31.50
CA PHE A 7 -4.23 13.29 -30.68
C PHE A 7 -4.76 13.00 -29.27
N PHE A 8 -5.59 13.87 -28.70
CA PHE A 8 -6.27 13.59 -27.43
C PHE A 8 -7.35 12.49 -27.58
N GLU A 9 -8.18 12.54 -28.62
CA GLU A 9 -9.21 11.51 -28.88
C GLU A 9 -8.61 10.11 -29.03
N GLN A 10 -7.54 9.94 -29.83
CA GLN A 10 -6.91 8.63 -30.03
C GLN A 10 -6.24 8.08 -28.75
N ASN A 11 -5.80 8.93 -27.83
CA ASN A 11 -5.24 8.50 -26.55
C ASN A 11 -6.32 8.15 -25.52
N ASN A 12 -7.45 8.86 -25.50
CA ASN A 12 -8.63 8.45 -24.71
C ASN A 12 -9.16 7.09 -25.22
N LEU A 13 -9.43 6.96 -26.52
CA LEU A 13 -9.94 5.70 -27.11
C LEU A 13 -9.06 4.47 -26.82
N ARG A 14 -7.74 4.65 -26.63
CA ARG A 14 -6.85 3.56 -26.15
C ARG A 14 -7.00 3.31 -24.65
N LYS A 15 -7.01 4.35 -23.81
CA LYS A 15 -7.25 4.20 -22.35
C LYS A 15 -8.58 3.53 -22.07
N ASP A 16 -9.64 4.01 -22.70
CA ASP A 16 -11.02 3.53 -22.52
C ASP A 16 -11.12 2.05 -22.88
N LYS A 17 -10.45 1.62 -23.96
CA LYS A 17 -10.38 0.20 -24.33
C LYS A 17 -9.69 -0.64 -23.24
N TYR A 18 -8.47 -0.29 -22.82
CA TYR A 18 -7.76 -1.06 -21.79
C TYR A 18 -8.53 -1.10 -20.46
N ILE A 19 -9.11 0.02 -20.04
CA ILE A 19 -9.94 0.12 -18.83
C ILE A 19 -11.18 -0.78 -18.95
N SER A 20 -11.86 -0.79 -20.10
CA SER A 20 -13.05 -1.62 -20.34
C SER A 20 -12.79 -3.13 -20.23
N GLU A 21 -11.56 -3.60 -20.52
CA GLU A 21 -11.22 -5.02 -20.39
C GLU A 21 -10.90 -5.41 -18.94
N SER A 22 -10.32 -4.50 -18.15
CA SER A 22 -10.09 -4.67 -16.70
C SER A 22 -11.34 -4.48 -15.83
N LEU A 23 -12.50 -4.15 -16.41
CA LEU A 23 -13.77 -3.93 -15.69
C LEU A 23 -14.81 -5.03 -15.94
N LYS A 24 -14.44 -6.12 -16.61
CA LYS A 24 -15.35 -7.25 -16.85
C LYS A 24 -15.60 -8.01 -15.53
N ALA A 25 -16.83 -8.48 -15.32
CA ALA A 25 -17.10 -9.46 -14.25
C ALA A 25 -16.28 -10.73 -14.57
N GLY A 26 -15.45 -11.17 -13.61
CA GLY A 26 -14.36 -12.09 -13.91
C GLY A 26 -12.96 -11.45 -13.93
N ALA A 27 -12.82 -10.15 -13.61
CA ALA A 27 -11.54 -9.44 -13.63
C ALA A 27 -11.29 -8.46 -12.45
N GLY A 28 -11.34 -8.91 -11.18
CA GLY A 28 -11.29 -8.03 -9.97
C GLY A 28 -10.30 -8.46 -8.86
N PRO A 29 -10.71 -8.35 -7.58
CA PRO A 29 -10.38 -9.28 -6.47
C PRO A 29 -11.40 -10.44 -6.21
N GLN A 30 -10.98 -11.58 -5.61
CA GLN A 30 -11.73 -12.85 -5.38
C GLN A 30 -11.66 -13.33 -3.93
N ALA A 31 -12.79 -13.72 -3.37
CA ALA A 31 -12.87 -14.55 -2.16
C ALA A 31 -13.14 -16.02 -2.53
N ALA A 32 -13.13 -16.91 -1.54
CA ALA A 32 -13.26 -18.38 -1.70
C ALA A 32 -14.59 -18.89 -2.33
N ASN A 33 -15.45 -17.99 -2.81
CA ASN A 33 -16.74 -18.25 -3.44
C ASN A 33 -16.81 -17.93 -4.95
N GLY A 34 -15.77 -17.38 -5.59
CA GLY A 34 -15.55 -17.64 -7.03
C GLY A 34 -15.57 -16.51 -8.06
N ALA A 35 -15.39 -15.23 -7.75
CA ALA A 35 -14.94 -14.21 -8.75
C ALA A 35 -14.14 -13.08 -8.08
N THR A 36 -12.94 -12.62 -8.51
CA THR A 36 -11.86 -13.10 -9.46
C THR A 36 -10.62 -12.24 -9.16
N LEU A 37 -9.38 -12.73 -8.90
CA LEU A 37 -8.46 -12.08 -7.89
C LEU A 37 -7.44 -10.99 -8.31
N GLN A 38 -6.87 -10.89 -9.51
CA GLN A 38 -7.04 -11.73 -10.68
C GLN A 38 -6.64 -13.19 -10.37
N ASP A 39 -5.49 -13.40 -9.69
CA ASP A 39 -4.88 -14.72 -9.47
C ASP A 39 -4.35 -14.92 -8.03
N GLY A 40 -5.23 -15.14 -7.05
CA GLY A 40 -4.84 -15.45 -5.67
C GLY A 40 -4.14 -14.33 -4.87
N GLY A 41 -4.00 -13.11 -5.42
CA GLY A 41 -3.29 -12.00 -4.78
C GLY A 41 -3.52 -10.63 -5.44
N VAL A 42 -3.31 -9.57 -4.66
CA VAL A 42 -3.35 -8.16 -5.13
C VAL A 42 -2.08 -7.85 -5.92
N TRP A 43 -2.16 -6.98 -6.92
CA TRP A 43 -1.01 -6.60 -7.75
C TRP A 43 -0.73 -5.10 -7.64
N VAL A 44 0.53 -4.73 -7.43
CA VAL A 44 1.00 -3.35 -7.30
C VAL A 44 2.22 -3.10 -8.19
N THR A 45 2.46 -1.86 -8.60
CA THR A 45 3.63 -1.49 -9.42
C THR A 45 4.90 -1.44 -8.56
N GLY A 46 5.94 -2.18 -8.97
CA GLY A 46 7.28 -2.13 -8.40
C GLY A 46 8.11 -0.93 -8.90
N LEU A 47 9.28 -0.70 -8.29
CA LEU A 47 10.19 0.41 -8.65
C LEU A 47 10.72 0.33 -10.08
N ASP A 48 10.77 -0.88 -10.66
CA ASP A 48 11.16 -1.15 -12.05
C ASP A 48 9.98 -1.11 -13.04
N GLY A 49 8.80 -0.69 -12.58
CA GLY A 49 7.57 -0.64 -13.38
C GLY A 49 6.88 -1.99 -13.62
N ARG A 50 7.45 -3.12 -13.13
CA ARG A 50 6.80 -4.44 -13.24
C ARG A 50 5.75 -4.62 -12.15
N LEU A 51 4.79 -5.53 -12.39
CA LEU A 51 3.77 -5.88 -11.39
C LEU A 51 4.35 -6.84 -10.34
N LEU A 52 4.22 -6.45 -9.07
CA LEU A 52 4.54 -7.26 -7.89
C LEU A 52 3.25 -7.85 -7.30
N ARG A 53 3.25 -9.16 -7.06
CA ARG A 53 2.12 -9.86 -6.43
C ARG A 53 2.24 -9.83 -4.91
N ILE A 54 1.18 -9.37 -4.26
CA ILE A 54 0.93 -9.49 -2.82
C ILE A 54 0.00 -10.71 -2.65
N PRO A 55 0.46 -11.83 -2.08
CA PRO A 55 -0.40 -13.00 -1.87
C PRO A 55 -1.47 -12.73 -0.80
N THR A 56 -2.56 -13.52 -0.83
CA THR A 56 -3.64 -13.42 0.16
C THR A 56 -3.34 -14.06 1.51
N LYS A 57 -2.27 -14.87 1.64
CA LYS A 57 -1.90 -15.58 2.87
C LYS A 57 -0.57 -15.08 3.43
N GLU A 58 -0.47 -14.99 4.75
CA GLU A 58 0.76 -14.65 5.49
C GLU A 58 1.88 -15.67 5.25
N SER A 59 1.51 -16.96 5.12
CA SER A 59 2.42 -18.05 4.77
C SER A 59 3.22 -17.76 3.50
N ASP A 60 2.57 -17.18 2.51
CA ASP A 60 3.09 -17.00 1.17
C ASP A 60 4.03 -15.79 1.09
N LEU A 61 3.87 -14.80 2.00
CA LEU A 61 4.77 -13.64 2.10
C LEU A 61 6.21 -14.05 2.38
N SER A 62 6.43 -15.20 3.03
CA SER A 62 7.78 -15.77 3.25
C SER A 62 8.55 -16.06 1.95
N ASN A 63 7.82 -16.32 0.85
CA ASN A 63 8.38 -16.53 -0.49
C ASN A 63 8.55 -15.21 -1.29
N THR A 64 8.42 -14.06 -0.62
CA THR A 64 8.53 -12.72 -1.22
C THR A 64 9.58 -11.87 -0.48
N LEU A 65 9.79 -10.63 -0.95
CA LEU A 65 10.64 -9.67 -0.24
C LEU A 65 9.89 -8.89 0.86
N TYR A 66 8.57 -9.04 1.04
CA TYR A 66 7.84 -8.37 2.12
C TYR A 66 8.33 -8.87 3.50
N LYS A 67 8.89 -7.96 4.31
CA LYS A 67 9.41 -8.23 5.65
C LYS A 67 8.40 -7.81 6.70
N LYS A 68 8.11 -8.72 7.64
CA LYS A 68 7.27 -8.44 8.82
C LYS A 68 7.91 -7.32 9.63
N GLN A 69 7.11 -6.33 9.97
CA GLN A 69 7.47 -5.26 10.89
C GLN A 69 6.71 -5.49 12.21
N ASN A 70 5.98 -4.50 12.73
CA ASN A 70 5.18 -4.69 13.95
C ASN A 70 3.70 -4.99 13.63
N CYS A 71 2.97 -5.51 14.63
CA CYS A 71 1.52 -5.45 14.66
C CYS A 71 1.06 -4.21 15.42
N VAL A 72 0.18 -3.43 14.79
CA VAL A 72 -0.41 -2.23 15.38
C VAL A 72 -1.90 -2.52 15.68
N PRO A 73 -2.38 -2.34 16.92
CA PRO A 73 -3.81 -2.48 17.24
C PRO A 73 -4.68 -1.63 16.33
N ASN A 74 -5.87 -2.12 15.98
CA ASN A 74 -6.82 -1.47 15.05
C ASN A 74 -6.34 -1.35 13.58
N MET A 75 -5.14 -1.85 13.24
CA MET A 75 -4.60 -1.82 11.85
C MET A 75 -4.07 -3.17 11.36
N GLY A 76 -3.45 -3.96 12.25
CA GLY A 76 -2.92 -5.29 11.97
C GLY A 76 -1.39 -5.35 11.83
N THR A 77 -0.92 -6.52 11.42
CA THR A 77 0.50 -6.81 11.19
C THR A 77 0.95 -6.17 9.89
N HIS A 78 1.91 -5.25 10.01
CA HIS A 78 2.46 -4.56 8.87
C HIS A 78 3.61 -5.34 8.23
N TYR A 79 3.64 -5.32 6.91
CA TYR A 79 4.67 -5.95 6.07
C TYR A 79 5.12 -4.96 4.99
N TYR A 80 6.42 -4.68 4.92
CA TYR A 80 6.99 -3.70 3.97
C TYR A 80 8.01 -4.36 3.05
N TYR A 81 8.05 -3.96 1.78
CA TYR A 81 8.90 -4.59 0.77
C TYR A 81 10.39 -4.35 1.04
N ASN A 82 11.14 -5.43 1.24
CA ASN A 82 12.56 -5.48 1.54
C ASN A 82 13.03 -4.66 2.78
N MET A 83 12.12 -4.27 3.66
CA MET A 83 12.39 -3.36 4.78
C MET A 83 13.35 -3.98 5.82
N THR A 84 14.60 -3.51 5.83
CA THR A 84 15.66 -3.87 6.79
C THR A 84 16.47 -2.63 7.17
N LYS A 85 17.26 -2.70 8.26
CA LYS A 85 18.05 -1.56 8.76
C LYS A 85 19.18 -1.13 7.82
N ASP A 86 19.56 -2.01 6.90
CA ASP A 86 20.62 -1.83 5.90
C ASP A 86 20.07 -1.43 4.52
N MET A 87 18.75 -1.30 4.38
CA MET A 87 18.08 -0.84 3.16
C MET A 87 18.38 0.65 2.90
N LYS A 88 18.44 1.04 1.63
CA LYS A 88 18.51 2.48 1.26
C LYS A 88 17.11 3.09 1.28
N CYS A 89 16.97 4.31 1.78
CA CYS A 89 15.67 5.00 1.78
C CYS A 89 15.18 5.31 0.35
N GLU A 90 16.09 5.43 -0.61
CA GLU A 90 15.78 5.60 -2.04
C GLU A 90 15.17 4.34 -2.67
N ASP A 91 15.42 3.15 -2.11
CA ASP A 91 14.86 1.88 -2.57
C ASP A 91 13.46 1.59 -1.96
N HIS A 92 12.83 2.59 -1.30
CA HIS A 92 11.51 2.46 -0.66
C HIS A 92 10.38 2.24 -1.67
N LEU A 93 9.76 1.06 -1.63
CA LEU A 93 8.49 0.82 -2.30
C LEU A 93 7.34 1.34 -1.40
N PRO A 94 6.49 2.26 -1.87
CA PRO A 94 5.44 2.85 -1.03
C PRO A 94 4.34 1.86 -0.63
N TRP A 95 4.21 0.73 -1.34
CA TRP A 95 3.21 -0.28 -1.06
C TRP A 95 3.59 -1.16 0.12
N PHE A 96 2.73 -1.17 1.14
CA PHE A 96 2.82 -2.07 2.29
C PHE A 96 1.56 -2.93 2.42
N VAL A 97 1.67 -3.97 3.24
CA VAL A 97 0.73 -5.09 3.32
C VAL A 97 0.24 -5.21 4.77
N LEU A 98 -1.07 -5.43 4.95
CA LEU A 98 -1.72 -5.57 6.25
C LEU A 98 -2.27 -6.98 6.42
N VAL A 99 -1.88 -7.63 7.52
CA VAL A 99 -2.20 -9.03 7.82
C VAL A 99 -2.84 -9.18 9.19
N ASN A 100 -3.84 -10.05 9.29
CA ASN A 100 -4.47 -10.43 10.56
C ASN A 100 -4.86 -11.92 10.50
N LYS A 101 -4.51 -12.69 11.55
CA LYS A 101 -4.80 -14.13 11.65
C LYS A 101 -4.37 -14.97 10.42
N GLY A 102 -3.25 -14.64 9.79
CA GLY A 102 -2.76 -15.35 8.60
C GLY A 102 -3.34 -14.87 7.25
N GLU A 103 -4.29 -13.93 7.26
CA GLU A 103 -5.00 -13.45 6.05
C GLU A 103 -4.60 -12.01 5.71
N LEU A 104 -4.51 -11.72 4.40
CA LEU A 104 -4.44 -10.37 3.85
C LEU A 104 -5.75 -9.62 4.12
N ILE A 105 -5.70 -8.61 4.99
CA ILE A 105 -6.86 -7.77 5.35
C ILE A 105 -6.82 -6.38 4.71
N GLY A 106 -5.73 -6.03 4.04
CA GLY A 106 -5.57 -4.74 3.38
C GLY A 106 -4.19 -4.54 2.79
N THR A 107 -4.03 -3.44 2.09
CA THR A 107 -2.74 -2.86 1.73
C THR A 107 -2.67 -1.42 2.24
N GLY A 108 -1.51 -0.79 2.11
CA GLY A 108 -1.39 0.64 2.32
C GLY A 108 -0.35 1.27 1.42
N PHE A 109 -0.37 2.60 1.38
CA PHE A 109 0.55 3.42 0.62
C PHE A 109 1.24 4.41 1.57
N MET A 110 2.57 4.37 1.66
CA MET A 110 3.40 5.24 2.50
C MET A 110 4.27 6.15 1.63
N MET A 111 4.09 7.47 1.76
CA MET A 111 4.92 8.49 1.11
C MET A 111 5.52 9.46 2.12
N PHE A 112 6.71 9.98 1.83
CA PHE A 112 7.29 11.11 2.54
C PHE A 112 6.77 12.43 1.96
N GLY A 113 6.37 13.35 2.82
CA GLY A 113 5.77 14.62 2.44
C GLY A 113 4.77 15.16 3.47
N LYS A 114 4.26 16.37 3.22
CA LYS A 114 3.25 17.06 4.02
C LYS A 114 2.05 17.41 3.13
N LEU A 115 0.84 17.12 3.60
CA LEU A 115 -0.39 17.54 2.94
C LEU A 115 -0.63 19.05 3.14
N ALA A 116 -1.40 19.67 2.23
CA ALA A 116 -1.79 21.06 2.38
C ALA A 116 -2.67 21.27 3.64
N PRO A 117 -2.43 22.30 4.47
CA PRO A 117 -3.18 22.51 5.71
C PRO A 117 -4.69 22.63 5.50
N GLN A 118 -5.45 21.75 6.15
CA GLN A 118 -6.91 21.78 6.14
C GLN A 118 -7.42 22.81 7.16
N LYS A 119 -8.25 23.76 6.71
CA LYS A 119 -8.61 24.95 7.52
C LYS A 119 -9.73 24.73 8.55
N THR A 120 -10.48 23.62 8.45
CA THR A 120 -11.78 23.47 9.14
C THR A 120 -11.95 22.15 9.89
N ARG A 121 -11.21 21.11 9.52
CA ARG A 121 -11.29 19.77 10.11
C ARG A 121 -10.07 18.95 9.73
N ASP A 122 -9.58 18.15 10.66
CA ASP A 122 -8.67 17.05 10.33
C ASP A 122 -9.43 15.78 9.93
N TRP A 123 -8.84 15.05 8.99
CA TRP A 123 -9.35 13.81 8.42
C TRP A 123 -8.35 12.65 8.57
N PHE A 124 -7.17 12.91 9.13
CA PHE A 124 -6.09 11.95 9.30
C PHE A 124 -5.93 11.56 10.77
N GLU A 125 -5.39 10.36 10.99
CA GLU A 125 -4.98 9.90 12.31
C GLU A 125 -3.66 10.59 12.68
N ILE A 126 -3.73 11.70 13.43
CA ILE A 126 -2.54 12.30 14.04
C ILE A 126 -2.19 11.50 15.31
N PRO A 127 -1.01 10.86 15.39
CA PRO A 127 -0.54 10.18 16.59
C PRO A 127 -0.07 11.19 17.64
N PRO A 128 -0.09 10.83 18.94
CA PRO A 128 0.43 11.69 20.00
C PRO A 128 1.96 11.83 20.00
N THR A 129 2.69 10.91 19.36
CA THR A 129 4.16 10.96 19.19
C THR A 129 4.56 10.64 17.74
N PRO A 130 4.35 11.56 16.78
CA PRO A 130 4.62 11.33 15.36
C PRO A 130 6.05 10.89 15.03
N GLU A 131 7.03 11.36 15.81
CA GLU A 131 8.46 11.05 15.67
C GLU A 131 8.77 9.58 16.00
N GLN A 132 7.94 8.95 16.84
CA GLN A 132 8.08 7.56 17.27
C GLN A 132 7.28 6.58 16.41
N LEU A 133 6.40 7.05 15.51
CA LEU A 133 5.67 6.17 14.59
C LEU A 133 6.57 5.20 13.82
N PRO A 134 7.73 5.62 13.25
CA PRO A 134 8.57 4.69 12.50
C PRO A 134 9.08 3.55 13.40
N GLU A 135 9.46 3.83 14.64
CA GLU A 135 9.91 2.79 15.58
C GLU A 135 8.76 1.87 16.02
N ILE A 136 7.55 2.40 16.16
CA ILE A 136 6.35 1.64 16.57
C ILE A 136 5.81 0.76 15.44
N VAL A 137 5.79 1.24 14.20
CA VAL A 137 5.18 0.54 13.06
C VAL A 137 6.20 -0.25 12.24
N ILE A 138 7.41 0.30 12.06
CA ILE A 138 8.50 -0.22 11.22
C ILE A 138 9.85 -0.31 11.97
N PRO A 139 9.93 -1.04 13.10
CA PRO A 139 11.13 -1.13 13.97
C PRO A 139 12.41 -1.68 13.29
N TYR A 140 12.29 -2.22 12.08
CA TYR A 140 13.40 -2.69 11.26
C TYR A 140 13.66 -1.84 10.01
N ALA A 141 13.08 -0.63 9.91
CA ALA A 141 13.42 0.34 8.88
C ALA A 141 14.86 0.88 9.02
N PRO A 142 15.48 1.37 7.94
CA PRO A 142 16.78 2.03 8.01
C PRO A 142 16.63 3.44 8.65
N PRO A 143 17.65 3.95 9.37
CA PRO A 143 17.52 5.16 10.20
C PRO A 143 16.98 6.40 9.47
N CYS A 144 17.31 6.56 8.19
CA CYS A 144 16.85 7.67 7.37
C CYS A 144 15.32 7.76 7.23
N PHE A 145 14.53 6.73 7.55
CA PHE A 145 13.07 6.86 7.65
C PHE A 145 12.64 7.83 8.75
N GLY A 146 13.32 7.85 9.90
CA GLY A 146 13.07 8.80 10.98
C GLY A 146 13.45 10.24 10.59
N ASP A 147 14.63 10.39 9.98
CA ASP A 147 15.13 11.68 9.48
C ASP A 147 14.20 12.26 8.41
N TRP A 148 13.74 11.43 7.47
CA TRP A 148 12.85 11.81 6.36
C TRP A 148 11.42 12.09 6.86
N ALA A 149 10.89 11.29 7.78
CA ALA A 149 9.58 11.54 8.39
C ALA A 149 9.57 12.87 9.16
N THR A 150 10.65 13.18 9.89
CA THR A 150 10.81 14.46 10.60
C THR A 150 10.94 15.63 9.61
N SER A 151 11.83 15.51 8.64
CA SER A 151 12.17 16.59 7.69
C SER A 151 11.03 16.87 6.71
N TYR A 152 10.61 15.85 5.96
CA TYR A 152 9.63 15.98 4.88
C TYR A 152 8.20 15.77 5.34
N GLY A 153 7.99 15.09 6.46
CA GLY A 153 6.69 14.55 6.88
C GLY A 153 6.47 13.14 6.37
N LEU A 154 5.44 12.48 6.90
CA LEU A 154 5.03 11.14 6.52
C LEU A 154 3.51 11.13 6.32
N VAL A 155 3.05 10.54 5.22
CA VAL A 155 1.62 10.33 4.93
C VAL A 155 1.41 8.86 4.60
N THR A 156 0.48 8.23 5.31
CA THR A 156 0.03 6.87 5.04
C THR A 156 -1.45 6.84 4.64
N LEU A 157 -1.80 5.93 3.74
CA LEU A 157 -3.16 5.57 3.39
C LEU A 157 -3.33 4.08 3.65
N HIS A 158 -4.31 3.70 4.48
CA HIS A 158 -4.70 2.30 4.69
C HIS A 158 -5.90 1.96 3.79
N ILE A 159 -5.84 0.81 3.10
CA ILE A 159 -6.84 0.33 2.17
C ILE A 159 -7.27 -1.07 2.62
N TYR A 160 -8.33 -1.15 3.41
CA TYR A 160 -8.83 -2.40 3.97
C TYR A 160 -9.74 -3.17 3.01
N TYR A 161 -9.71 -4.49 3.13
CA TYR A 161 -10.56 -5.46 2.42
C TYR A 161 -11.52 -6.18 3.39
N ILE A 162 -11.73 -5.58 4.57
CA ILE A 162 -12.59 -6.05 5.66
C ILE A 162 -13.41 -4.88 6.21
N ASP A 163 -14.59 -5.17 6.77
CA ASP A 163 -15.54 -4.14 7.19
C ASP A 163 -15.14 -3.43 8.51
N ASP A 164 -14.55 -4.16 9.46
CA ASP A 164 -14.28 -3.69 10.84
C ASP A 164 -12.77 -3.64 11.22
N PRO A 165 -11.91 -2.84 10.57
CA PRO A 165 -10.48 -2.78 10.92
C PRO A 165 -10.22 -2.30 12.36
N TRP A 166 -11.06 -1.44 12.93
CA TRP A 166 -10.99 -1.01 14.34
C TRP A 166 -11.14 -2.15 15.36
N ASN A 167 -11.61 -3.33 14.95
CA ASN A 167 -11.70 -4.52 15.79
C ASN A 167 -10.46 -5.42 15.74
N ILE A 168 -9.42 -5.07 14.97
CA ILE A 168 -8.16 -5.84 14.92
C ILE A 168 -7.41 -5.75 16.25
N ARG A 169 -6.94 -6.89 16.75
CA ARG A 169 -6.12 -7.03 17.96
C ARG A 169 -4.85 -7.81 17.62
N CYS A 170 -3.72 -7.32 18.13
CA CYS A 170 -2.45 -8.05 18.08
C CYS A 170 -2.42 -9.14 19.16
N GLN A 171 -1.57 -10.15 18.95
CA GLN A 171 -1.39 -11.33 19.79
C GLN A 171 0.09 -11.50 20.11
#